data_AF-W7FAS5-F1
#
_entry.id   AF-W7FAS5-F1
#
_cell.length_a   1.000
_cell.length_b   1.000
_cell.length_c   1.000
_cell.angle_alpha   90.00
_cell.angle_beta   90.00
_cell.angle_gamma   90.00
#
_symmetry.space_group_name_H-M   'P 1'
#
loop_
_entity.id
_entity.type
_entity.pdbx_description
1 polymer ?
#
loop_
_entity_poly.entity_id
_entity_poly.type
_entity_poly.pdbx_seq_one_letter_code
_entity_poly.pdbx_strand_id
1 'polypeptide(L)'
;TISDDVETYRILTRIDTTEAKALCENIKYRLQNEPVNEIDVQSIWAFESPDWIDAVLHNIVKFDILNMQPAGGYIALFIETELFRYHDRGAARVVDMYERH
;
A
#
# COMPACT_ATOMS: atom_id res chain seq x y z
N THR A 1 -8.53 7.80 -8.23
CA THR A 1 -7.11 7.52 -7.86
C THR A 1 -6.97 6.04 -7.52
N ILE A 2 -5.82 5.54 -7.06
CA ILE A 2 -5.76 4.15 -6.54
C ILE A 2 -6.53 4.08 -5.22
N SER A 3 -6.49 5.14 -4.40
CA SER A 3 -7.27 5.25 -3.16
C SER A 3 -8.78 5.14 -3.37
N ASP A 4 -9.36 5.78 -4.40
CA ASP A 4 -10.81 5.69 -4.67
C ASP A 4 -11.25 4.26 -5.00
N ASP A 5 -10.42 3.55 -5.79
CA ASP A 5 -10.65 2.14 -6.13
C ASP A 5 -10.54 1.27 -4.88
N VAL A 6 -9.56 1.54 -4.02
CA VAL A 6 -9.36 0.86 -2.73
C VAL A 6 -10.56 1.05 -1.79
N GLU A 7 -11.11 2.27 -1.70
CA GLU A 7 -12.29 2.56 -0.90
C GLU A 7 -13.52 1.82 -1.44
N THR A 8 -13.70 1.82 -2.75
CA THR A 8 -14.78 1.05 -3.41
C THR A 8 -14.61 -0.45 -3.15
N TYR A 9 -13.39 -0.97 -3.24
CA TYR A 9 -13.07 -2.37 -2.95
C TYR A 9 -13.39 -2.75 -1.50
N ARG A 10 -13.11 -1.88 -0.53
CA ARG A 10 -13.50 -2.10 0.89
C ARG A 10 -14.99 -2.28 1.09
N ILE A 11 -15.80 -1.54 0.33
CA ILE A 11 -17.25 -1.62 0.41
C ILE A 11 -17.72 -2.95 -0.22
N LEU A 12 -17.18 -3.30 -1.39
CA LEU A 12 -17.60 -4.48 -2.16
C LEU A 12 -17.15 -5.81 -1.54
N THR A 13 -15.97 -5.87 -0.91
CA THR A 13 -15.48 -7.09 -0.25
C THR A 13 -16.39 -7.61 0.85
N ARG A 14 -17.22 -6.75 1.46
CA ARG A 14 -18.21 -7.15 2.47
C ARG A 14 -19.36 -7.99 1.89
N ILE A 15 -19.50 -8.02 0.57
CA ILE A 15 -20.63 -8.62 -0.16
C ILE A 15 -20.14 -9.72 -1.13
N ASP A 16 -18.83 -10.04 -1.14
CA ASP A 16 -18.16 -11.06 -1.96
C ASP A 16 -18.66 -11.15 -3.42
N THR A 17 -18.56 -10.02 -4.12
CA THR A 17 -19.08 -9.91 -5.49
C THR A 17 -17.97 -10.15 -6.53
N THR A 18 -18.37 -10.52 -7.76
CA THR A 18 -17.44 -10.66 -8.89
C THR A 18 -16.74 -9.33 -9.20
N GLU A 19 -17.44 -8.22 -8.99
CA GLU A 19 -16.92 -6.85 -9.14
C GLU A 19 -15.79 -6.58 -8.13
N ALA A 20 -15.90 -7.08 -6.90
CA ALA A 20 -14.83 -6.95 -5.90
C ALA A 20 -13.53 -7.62 -6.38
N LYS A 21 -13.64 -8.81 -6.98
CA LYS A 21 -12.48 -9.54 -7.52
C LYS A 21 -11.86 -8.81 -8.71
N ALA A 22 -12.68 -8.35 -9.65
CA ALA A 22 -12.21 -7.57 -10.80
C ALA A 22 -11.52 -6.27 -10.36
N LEU A 23 -12.07 -5.58 -9.37
CA LEU A 23 -11.49 -4.34 -8.83
C LEU A 23 -10.16 -4.59 -8.09
N CYS A 24 -10.07 -5.68 -7.32
CA CYS A 24 -8.81 -6.10 -6.68
C CYS A 24 -7.69 -6.29 -7.70
N GLU A 25 -7.96 -7.02 -8.79
CA GLU A 25 -6.99 -7.25 -9.85
C GLU A 25 -6.62 -5.97 -10.60
N ASN A 26 -7.58 -5.06 -10.83
CA ASN A 26 -7.30 -3.73 -11.39
C ASN A 26 -6.37 -2.91 -10.49
N ILE A 27 -6.62 -2.90 -9.17
CA ILE A 27 -5.77 -2.18 -8.22
C ILE A 27 -4.36 -2.75 -8.22
N LYS A 28 -4.20 -4.08 -8.17
CA LYS A 28 -2.88 -4.74 -8.25
C LYS A 28 -2.15 -4.41 -9.54
N TYR A 29 -2.86 -4.42 -10.67
CA TYR A 29 -2.29 -4.01 -11.96
C TYR A 29 -1.77 -2.57 -11.92
N ARG A 30 -2.53 -1.64 -11.33
CA ARG A 30 -2.12 -0.24 -11.20
C ARG A 30 -0.94 -0.09 -10.25
N LEU A 31 -0.92 -0.80 -9.12
CA LEU A 31 0.24 -0.87 -8.21
C LEU A 31 1.50 -1.45 -8.87
N GLN A 32 1.39 -2.18 -9.97
CA GLN A 32 2.57 -2.61 -10.72
C GLN A 32 3.03 -1.57 -11.74
N ASN A 33 2.19 -0.62 -12.16
CA ASN A 33 2.46 0.19 -13.35
C ASN A 33 2.41 1.71 -13.11
N GLU A 34 1.87 2.17 -11.99
CA GLU A 34 1.69 3.58 -11.66
C GLU A 34 2.31 3.88 -10.29
N PRO A 35 3.05 4.99 -10.10
CA PRO A 35 3.57 5.36 -8.80
C PRO A 35 2.44 5.75 -7.84
N VAL A 36 2.49 5.25 -6.60
CA VAL A 36 1.54 5.64 -5.56
C VAL A 36 1.82 7.04 -5.02
N ASN A 37 0.77 7.74 -4.60
CA ASN A 37 0.89 8.94 -3.78
C ASN A 37 0.62 8.64 -2.30
N GLU A 38 0.72 9.67 -1.46
CA GLU A 38 0.47 9.59 -0.01
C GLU A 38 -0.89 8.98 0.34
N ILE A 39 -1.96 9.42 -0.35
CA ILE A 39 -3.33 8.98 -0.07
C ILE A 39 -3.49 7.51 -0.46
N ASP A 40 -2.89 7.09 -1.57
CA ASP A 40 -2.90 5.69 -2.01
C ASP A 40 -2.21 4.79 -0.96
N VAL A 41 -1.03 5.20 -0.46
CA VAL A 41 -0.30 4.47 0.59
C VAL A 41 -1.13 4.33 1.85
N GLN A 42 -1.65 5.43 2.39
CA GLN A 42 -2.48 5.41 3.61
C GLN A 42 -3.73 4.56 3.43
N SER A 43 -4.39 4.69 2.28
CA SER A 43 -5.60 3.94 1.97
C SER A 43 -5.31 2.45 1.90
N ILE A 44 -4.22 2.02 1.28
CA ILE A 44 -3.85 0.60 1.21
C ILE A 44 -3.41 0.08 2.58
N TRP A 45 -2.59 0.84 3.31
CA TRP A 45 -2.03 0.40 4.59
C TRP A 45 -3.11 0.10 5.64
N ALA A 46 -4.22 0.84 5.62
CA ALA A 46 -5.34 0.64 6.53
C ALA A 46 -6.06 -0.73 6.37
N PHE A 47 -5.71 -1.57 5.40
CA PHE A 47 -6.16 -2.96 5.36
C PHE A 47 -5.43 -3.84 6.38
N GLU A 48 -4.25 -3.42 6.84
CA GLU A 48 -3.35 -4.20 7.70
C GLU A 48 -3.08 -5.61 7.16
N SER A 49 -3.21 -5.78 5.84
CA SER A 49 -3.05 -7.05 5.15
C SER A 49 -1.63 -7.15 4.61
N PRO A 50 -0.86 -8.19 4.98
CA PRO A 50 0.52 -8.36 4.55
C PRO A 50 0.72 -8.30 3.03
N ASP A 51 -0.19 -8.89 2.25
CA ASP A 51 -0.07 -8.93 0.79
C ASP A 51 -0.23 -7.54 0.18
N TRP A 52 -1.11 -6.71 0.77
CA TRP A 52 -1.33 -5.33 0.35
C TRP A 52 -0.19 -4.40 0.78
N ILE A 53 0.37 -4.64 1.97
CA ILE A 53 1.55 -3.92 2.45
C ILE A 53 2.77 -4.24 1.56
N ASP A 54 3.01 -5.51 1.26
CA ASP A 54 4.10 -5.92 0.37
C ASP A 54 3.94 -5.33 -1.05
N ALA A 55 2.71 -5.29 -1.58
CA ALA A 55 2.42 -4.69 -2.88
C ALA A 55 2.70 -3.18 -2.92
N VAL A 56 2.34 -2.43 -1.87
CA VAL A 56 2.64 -0.99 -1.82
C VAL A 56 4.13 -0.72 -1.59
N LEU A 57 4.81 -1.52 -0.78
CA LEU A 57 6.26 -1.41 -0.60
C LEU A 57 7.03 -1.70 -1.89
N HIS A 58 6.62 -2.74 -2.63
CA HIS A 58 7.17 -3.02 -3.96
C HIS A 58 7.02 -1.82 -4.90
N ASN A 59 5.85 -1.17 -4.90
CA ASN A 59 5.62 0.04 -5.70
C ASN A 59 6.56 1.19 -5.30
N ILE A 60 6.68 1.44 -3.99
CA ILE A 60 7.55 2.48 -3.43
C ILE A 60 9.00 2.29 -3.88
N VAL A 61 9.53 1.07 -3.79
CA VAL A 61 10.89 0.75 -4.24
C VAL A 61 11.02 0.86 -5.76
N LYS A 62 10.11 0.25 -6.51
CA LYS A 62 10.13 0.23 -7.98
C LYS A 62 10.19 1.63 -8.60
N PHE A 63 9.40 2.56 -8.05
CA PHE A 63 9.30 3.93 -8.57
C PHE A 63 10.17 4.93 -7.81
N ASP A 64 11.02 4.47 -6.88
CA ASP A 64 11.90 5.31 -6.08
C ASP A 64 11.16 6.46 -5.36
N ILE A 65 9.97 6.16 -4.83
CA ILE A 65 9.00 7.18 -4.38
C ILE A 65 9.52 7.97 -3.19
N LEU A 66 10.29 7.35 -2.29
CA LEU A 66 10.84 8.03 -1.12
C LEU A 66 11.82 9.16 -1.50
N ASN A 67 12.43 9.11 -2.69
CA ASN A 67 13.31 10.16 -3.20
C ASN A 67 12.55 11.25 -3.98
N MET A 68 11.25 11.09 -4.25
CA MET A 68 10.45 12.09 -4.96
C MET A 68 9.98 13.21 -4.02
N GLN A 69 10.28 14.47 -4.38
CA GLN A 69 9.81 15.63 -3.62
C GLN A 69 8.52 16.21 -4.22
N PRO A 70 7.54 16.64 -3.40
CA PRO A 70 7.52 16.60 -1.93
C PRO A 70 6.95 15.30 -1.33
N ALA A 71 6.35 14.41 -2.13
CA ALA A 71 5.52 13.30 -1.64
C ALA A 71 6.29 12.23 -0.84
N GLY A 72 7.54 11.94 -1.21
CA GLY A 72 8.36 10.89 -0.59
C GLY A 72 8.64 11.12 0.89
N GLY A 73 8.80 12.39 1.30
CA GLY A 73 9.00 12.73 2.71
C GLY A 73 7.78 12.42 3.59
N TYR A 74 6.57 12.71 3.10
CA TYR A 74 5.33 12.40 3.82
C TYR A 74 5.10 10.88 3.91
N ILE A 75 5.38 10.14 2.83
CA ILE A 75 5.27 8.69 2.81
C ILE A 75 6.26 8.03 3.78
N ALA A 76 7.52 8.49 3.80
CA ALA A 76 8.51 7.99 4.75
C ALA A 76 8.07 8.19 6.21
N LEU A 77 7.63 9.41 6.55
CA LEU A 77 7.15 9.72 7.90
C LEU A 77 5.92 8.88 8.30
N PHE A 78 5.00 8.64 7.35
CA PHE A 78 3.86 7.77 7.59
C PHE A 78 4.29 6.33 7.90
N ILE A 79 5.17 5.75 7.09
CA ILE A 79 5.66 4.39 7.29
C ILE A 79 6.38 4.26 8.64
N GLU A 80 7.26 5.20 8.97
CA GLU A 80 7.94 5.23 10.27
C GLU A 80 6.93 5.25 11.43
N THR A 81 5.90 6.08 11.32
CA THR A 81 4.82 6.18 12.33
C THR A 81 4.05 4.87 12.47
N GLU A 82 3.70 4.20 11.36
CA GLU A 82 3.02 2.91 11.39
C GLU A 82 3.90 1.79 11.96
N LEU A 83 5.21 1.81 11.70
CA LEU A 83 6.16 0.87 12.29
C LEU A 83 6.20 0.97 13.83
N PHE A 84 6.09 2.17 14.39
CA PHE A 84 5.98 2.35 15.85
C PHE A 84 4.70 1.76 16.46
N ARG A 85 3.65 1.58 15.67
CA ARG A 85 2.39 0.97 16.14
C ARG A 85 2.44 -0.56 16.15
N TYR A 86 3.31 -1.16 15.34
CA TYR A 86 3.52 -2.60 15.35
C TYR A 86 4.34 -3.05 16.56
N HIS A 87 4.09 -4.28 17.03
CA HIS A 87 5.06 -4.97 17.88
C HIS A 87 6.34 -5.28 17.09
N ASP A 88 7.47 -5.48 17.77
CA ASP A 88 8.80 -5.67 17.17
C ASP A 88 8.81 -6.68 16.00
N ARG A 89 8.08 -7.80 16.13
CA ARG A 89 7.97 -8.82 15.06
C ARG A 89 7.21 -8.32 13.83
N GLY A 90 6.18 -7.50 14.03
CA GLY A 90 5.41 -6.91 12.94
C GLY A 90 6.23 -5.88 12.19
N ALA A 91 6.91 -4.99 12.92
CA ALA A 91 7.82 -4.01 12.33
C ALA A 91 8.96 -4.68 11.55
N ALA A 92 9.61 -5.71 12.13
CA ALA A 92 10.66 -6.47 11.46
C ALA A 92 10.18 -7.13 10.16
N ARG A 93 8.92 -7.60 10.11
CA ARG A 93 8.35 -8.18 8.89
C ARG A 93 8.14 -7.14 7.79
N VAL A 94 7.71 -5.93 8.13
CA VAL A 94 7.54 -4.84 7.16
C VAL A 94 8.90 -4.38 6.62
N VAL A 95 9.92 -4.32 7.47
CA VAL A 95 11.30 -4.02 7.05
C VAL A 95 11.83 -5.12 6.11
N ASP A 96 11.67 -6.40 6.46
CA ASP A 96 12.05 -7.52 5.58
C ASP A 96 11.29 -7.49 4.24
N MET A 97 10.01 -7.12 4.22
CA MET A 97 9.27 -6.90 2.98
C MET A 97 9.93 -5.84 2.11
N TYR A 98 10.24 -4.68 2.70
CA TYR A 98 10.88 -3.58 1.99
C TYR A 98 12.26 -3.95 1.44
N GLU A 99 13.11 -4.63 2.23
CA GLU A 99 14.48 -5.00 1.85
C GLU A 99 14.56 -6.08 0.75
N ARG A 100 13.48 -6.81 0.49
CA ARG A 100 13.43 -7.84 -0.57
C ARG A 100 13.16 -7.28 -1.96
N HIS A 101 12.70 -6.03 -2.06
CA HIS A 101 12.41 -5.34 -3.33
C HIS A 101 13.60 -4.49 -3.76
#